data_AF-A0A141RCJ4-F1
#
_entry.id   AF-A0A141RCJ4-F1
#
_cell.length_a   1.000
_cell.length_b   1.000
_cell.length_c   1.000
_cell.angle_alpha   90.00
_cell.angle_beta   90.00
_cell.angle_gamma   90.00
#
_symmetry.space_group_name_H-M   'P 1'
#
loop_
_entity.id
_entity.type
_entity.pdbx_description
1 polymer ?
#
loop_
_entity_poly.entity_id
_entity_poly.type
_entity_poly.pdbx_seq_one_letter_code
_entity_poly.pdbx_strand_id
1 'polypeptide(L)'
;MMKKSLCCALLLGISCSALATPVSEKQLAEVVANTITPLMKAQSIPGMAVAVIYQGKPHYYTFGKADIAASKPVTPQTLFELGSISKT
;
A
#
# COMPACT_ATOMS: atom_id res chain seq x y z
N MET A 1 56.33 -23.39 -27.46
CA MET A 1 55.63 -24.52 -26.83
C MET A 1 54.84 -24.00 -25.64
N MET A 2 53.52 -24.19 -25.68
CA MET A 2 52.50 -23.67 -24.75
C MET A 2 52.69 -24.27 -23.34
N LYS A 3 52.35 -23.61 -22.22
CA LYS A 3 50.99 -23.30 -21.75
C LYS A 3 51.10 -22.24 -20.64
N LYS A 4 50.54 -21.05 -20.83
CA LYS A 4 50.45 -20.02 -19.77
C LYS A 4 49.23 -20.31 -18.91
N SER A 5 49.51 -20.49 -17.63
CA SER A 5 48.58 -20.66 -16.52
C SER A 5 47.55 -19.52 -16.51
N LEU A 6 46.26 -19.82 -16.73
CA LEU A 6 45.19 -18.84 -16.51
C LEU A 6 43.81 -19.50 -16.45
N CYS A 7 43.42 -20.05 -15.31
CA CYS A 7 42.03 -20.40 -14.97
C CYS A 7 41.89 -20.56 -13.46
N CYS A 8 42.02 -19.48 -12.67
CA CYS A 8 41.72 -19.58 -11.23
C CYS A 8 41.14 -18.32 -10.58
N ALA A 9 40.71 -17.30 -11.31
CA ALA A 9 40.15 -16.12 -10.66
C ALA A 9 39.13 -15.42 -11.55
N LEU A 10 37.85 -15.73 -11.36
CA LEU A 10 36.77 -14.73 -11.18
C LEU A 10 35.41 -15.41 -10.95
N LEU A 11 35.22 -16.02 -9.79
CA LEU A 11 33.88 -16.27 -9.26
C LEU A 11 33.77 -15.57 -7.89
N LEU A 12 34.02 -14.26 -7.86
CA LEU A 12 33.48 -13.44 -6.78
C LEU A 12 31.98 -13.35 -7.03
N GLY A 13 31.23 -14.16 -6.31
CA GLY A 13 29.78 -14.10 -6.24
C GLY A 13 29.34 -12.68 -5.93
N ILE A 14 28.66 -12.06 -6.89
CA ILE A 14 27.82 -10.89 -6.64
C ILE A 14 26.63 -11.40 -5.84
N SER A 15 26.83 -11.58 -4.53
CA SER A 15 25.73 -11.63 -3.58
C SER A 15 25.24 -10.20 -3.43
N CYS A 16 24.47 -9.73 -4.41
CA CYS A 16 23.74 -8.49 -4.29
C CYS A 16 22.65 -8.74 -3.25
N SER A 17 22.95 -8.43 -1.99
CA SER A 17 21.93 -8.29 -0.95
C SER A 17 21.01 -7.16 -1.40
N ALA A 18 19.89 -7.51 -2.03
CA ALA A 18 18.84 -6.55 -2.35
C ALA A 18 18.28 -6.04 -1.02
N LEU A 19 18.74 -4.86 -0.60
CA LEU A 19 18.12 -4.16 0.51
C LEU A 19 16.69 -3.84 0.07
N ALA A 20 15.70 -4.39 0.78
CA ALA A 20 14.31 -4.09 0.54
C ALA A 20 14.10 -2.58 0.77
N THR A 21 13.89 -1.84 -0.31
CA THR A 21 13.50 -0.43 -0.20
C THR A 21 12.13 -0.33 0.44
N PRO A 22 11.87 0.65 1.32
CA PRO A 22 10.54 0.88 1.85
C PRO A 22 9.55 1.08 0.71
N VAL A 23 8.30 0.66 0.94
CA VAL A 23 7.22 0.81 -0.05
C VAL A 23 7.05 2.31 -0.32
N SER A 24 7.08 2.69 -1.59
CA SER A 24 6.82 4.08 -1.99
C SER A 24 5.38 4.46 -1.73
N GLU A 25 5.10 5.76 -1.58
CA GLU A 25 3.74 6.26 -1.40
C GLU A 25 2.81 5.83 -2.54
N LYS A 26 3.33 5.80 -3.77
CA LYS A 26 2.60 5.33 -4.96
C LYS A 26 2.24 3.85 -4.85
N GLN A 27 3.18 3.00 -4.47
CA GLN A 27 2.93 1.57 -4.29
C GLN A 27 1.94 1.34 -3.14
N LEU A 28 2.02 2.09 -2.05
CA LEU A 28 1.05 2.00 -0.95
C LEU A 28 -0.36 2.40 -1.43
N ALA A 29 -0.47 3.48 -2.20
CA ALA A 29 -1.73 3.91 -2.80
C ALA A 29 -2.30 2.87 -3.76
N GLU A 30 -1.46 2.25 -4.61
CA GLU A 30 -1.86 1.19 -5.53
C GLU A 30 -2.38 -0.05 -4.78
N VAL A 31 -1.68 -0.49 -3.73
CA VAL A 31 -2.11 -1.62 -2.89
C VAL A 31 -3.47 -1.33 -2.25
N VAL A 32 -3.65 -0.14 -1.67
CA VAL A 32 -4.93 0.26 -1.08
C VAL A 32 -6.03 0.31 -2.14
N ALA A 33 -5.81 0.99 -3.27
CA ALA A 33 -6.82 1.11 -4.32
C ALA A 33 -7.23 -0.25 -4.91
N ASN A 34 -6.26 -1.14 -5.17
CA ASN A 34 -6.50 -2.48 -5.72
C ASN A 34 -7.22 -3.40 -4.73
N THR A 35 -7.13 -3.14 -3.43
CA THR A 35 -7.82 -3.91 -2.40
C THR A 35 -9.22 -3.37 -2.15
N ILE A 36 -9.35 -2.05 -2.00
CA ILE A 36 -10.59 -1.40 -1.56
C ILE A 36 -11.63 -1.30 -2.67
N THR A 37 -11.23 -0.98 -3.90
CA THR A 37 -12.17 -0.84 -5.03
C THR A 37 -13.00 -2.10 -5.28
N PRO A 38 -12.40 -3.31 -5.41
CA PRO A 38 -13.20 -4.52 -5.59
C PRO A 38 -14.03 -4.88 -4.35
N LEU A 39 -13.53 -4.63 -3.13
CA LEU A 39 -14.29 -4.84 -1.89
C LEU A 39 -15.55 -3.98 -1.85
N MET A 40 -15.41 -2.68 -2.13
CA MET A 40 -16.55 -1.75 -2.16
C MET A 40 -17.60 -2.19 -3.18
N LYS A 41 -17.16 -2.64 -4.35
CA LYS A 41 -18.08 -3.17 -5.38
C LYS A 41 -18.78 -4.46 -4.89
N ALA A 42 -18.03 -5.41 -4.36
CA ALA A 42 -18.57 -6.71 -3.91
C ALA A 42 -19.59 -6.56 -2.78
N GLN A 43 -19.41 -5.57 -1.92
CA GLN A 43 -20.25 -5.34 -0.74
C GLN A 43 -21.20 -4.14 -0.88
N SER A 44 -21.24 -3.52 -2.06
CA SER A 44 -22.06 -2.32 -2.33
C SER A 44 -21.84 -1.19 -1.29
N ILE A 45 -20.58 -0.98 -0.89
CA ILE A 45 -20.21 0.05 0.08
C ILE A 45 -20.17 1.41 -0.65
N PRO A 46 -20.98 2.40 -0.25
CA PRO A 46 -21.10 3.66 -0.99
C PRO A 46 -19.90 4.60 -0.80
N GLY A 47 -19.21 4.51 0.34
CA GLY A 47 -18.05 5.33 0.65
C GLY A 47 -17.19 4.71 1.74
N MET A 48 -15.89 4.94 1.67
CA MET A 48 -14.90 4.40 2.62
C MET A 48 -13.74 5.38 2.81
N ALA A 49 -13.26 5.52 4.04
CA ALA A 49 -12.00 6.16 4.39
C ALA A 49 -11.03 5.13 4.96
N VAL A 50 -9.78 5.16 4.50
CA VAL A 50 -8.71 4.26 4.95
C VAL A 50 -7.53 5.09 5.42
N ALA A 51 -7.09 4.87 6.65
CA ALA A 51 -5.87 5.44 7.21
C ALA A 51 -4.85 4.33 7.43
N VAL A 52 -3.63 4.50 6.90
CA VAL A 52 -2.51 3.59 7.09
C VAL A 52 -1.38 4.36 7.78
N ILE A 53 -0.94 3.88 8.94
CA ILE A 53 0.28 4.39 9.58
C ILE A 53 1.43 3.50 9.14
N TYR A 54 2.29 4.00 8.25
CA TYR A 54 3.46 3.28 7.74
C TYR A 54 4.73 4.10 8.03
N GLN A 55 5.75 3.46 8.60
CA GLN A 55 7.01 4.14 8.98
C GLN A 55 6.77 5.41 9.83
N GLY A 56 5.80 5.33 10.76
CA GLY A 56 5.42 6.45 11.64
C GLY A 56 4.67 7.59 10.94
N LYS A 57 4.35 7.47 9.65
CA LYS A 57 3.63 8.49 8.87
C LYS A 57 2.20 8.03 8.56
N PRO A 58 1.17 8.86 8.81
CA PRO A 58 -0.18 8.55 8.38
C PRO A 58 -0.37 8.84 6.89
N HIS A 59 -1.04 7.93 6.19
CA HIS A 59 -1.48 8.05 4.81
C HIS A 59 -3.00 7.85 4.74
N TYR A 60 -3.71 8.77 4.09
CA TYR A 60 -5.16 8.76 4.01
C TYR A 60 -5.64 8.54 2.58
N TYR A 61 -6.60 7.65 2.41
CA TYR A 61 -7.23 7.33 1.13
C TYR A 61 -8.74 7.36 1.30
N THR A 62 -9.45 8.05 0.42
CA THR A 62 -10.92 8.15 0.48
C THR A 62 -11.55 7.72 -0.83
N PHE A 63 -12.69 7.07 -0.73
CA PHE A 63 -13.41 6.48 -1.85
C PHE A 63 -14.90 6.77 -1.71
N GLY A 64 -15.56 7.05 -2.83
CA GLY A 64 -17.02 7.14 -2.90
C GLY A 64 -17.63 8.32 -2.14
N LYS A 65 -18.85 8.12 -1.65
CA LYS A 65 -19.72 9.15 -1.09
C LYS A 65 -20.08 8.86 0.36
N ALA A 66 -20.00 9.88 1.20
CA ALA A 66 -20.51 9.86 2.57
C ALA A 66 -22.04 10.04 2.60
N ASP A 67 -22.58 10.75 1.62
CA ASP A 67 -24.03 10.93 1.42
C ASP A 67 -24.33 10.73 -0.07
N ILE A 68 -25.13 9.70 -0.38
CA ILE A 68 -25.51 9.36 -1.75
C ILE A 68 -26.46 10.42 -2.32
N ALA A 69 -27.45 10.85 -1.52
CA ALA A 69 -28.50 11.78 -1.96
C ALA A 69 -27.93 13.18 -2.20
N ALA A 70 -27.11 13.68 -1.27
CA ALA A 70 -26.42 14.97 -1.42
C ALA A 70 -25.18 14.89 -2.32
N SER A 71 -24.81 13.69 -2.81
CA SER A 71 -23.58 13.43 -3.55
C SER A 71 -22.31 13.94 -2.85
N LYS A 72 -22.29 13.88 -1.52
CA LYS A 72 -21.17 14.35 -0.69
C LYS A 72 -20.02 13.33 -0.71
N PRO A 73 -18.80 13.71 -1.09
CA PRO A 73 -17.67 12.78 -1.09
C PRO A 73 -17.24 12.39 0.33
N VAL A 74 -16.62 11.22 0.46
CA VAL A 74 -15.86 10.89 1.67
C VAL A 74 -14.58 11.70 1.72
N THR A 75 -14.30 12.26 2.89
CA THR A 75 -13.07 12.99 3.23
C THR A 75 -12.39 12.34 4.44
N PRO A 76 -11.11 12.62 4.72
CA PRO A 76 -10.46 12.13 5.93
C PRO A 76 -11.13 12.62 7.24
N GLN A 77 -11.95 13.67 7.16
CA GLN A 77 -12.71 14.24 8.28
C GLN A 77 -14.17 13.76 8.32
N THR A 78 -14.57 12.85 7.43
CA THR A 78 -15.93 12.28 7.46
C THR A 78 -16.11 11.48 8.73
N LEU A 79 -17.18 11.76 9.47
CA LEU A 79 -17.53 11.03 10.69
C LEU A 79 -18.25 9.73 10.30
N PHE A 80 -17.77 8.62 10.85
CA PHE A 80 -18.39 7.30 10.75
C PHE A 80 -18.74 6.81 12.15
N GLU A 81 -19.86 6.09 12.27
CA GLU A 81 -20.18 5.38 13.49
C GLU A 81 -19.20 4.22 13.69
N LEU A 82 -18.53 4.16 14.84
CA LEU A 82 -17.48 3.18 15.13
C LEU A 82 -18.01 1.87 15.73
N GLY A 83 -19.27 1.86 16.17
CA GLY A 83 -19.90 0.68 16.78
C GLY A 83 -19.07 0.11 17.95
N SER A 84 -18.77 -1.20 17.89
CA SER A 84 -18.05 -1.87 18.98
C SER A 84 -16.59 -1.44 19.18
N ILE A 85 -16.00 -0.70 18.24
CA ILE A 85 -14.65 -0.15 18.41
C ILE A 85 -14.62 0.86 19.57
N SER A 86 -15.73 1.55 19.86
CA SER A 86 -15.84 2.51 20.99
C SER A 86 -15.63 1.92 22.38
N LYS A 87 -15.40 0.61 22.51
CA LYS A 87 -15.14 -0.08 23.79
C LYS A 87 -13.67 -0.06 24.21
N THR A 88 -12.75 0.27 23.30
CA THR A 88 -11.32 0.44 23.60
C THR A 88 -11.07 1.75 24.32
#